data_AF-A0A437M387-F1
#
_entry.id   AF-A0A437M387-F1
#
_cell.length_a   1.000
_cell.length_b   1.000
_cell.length_c   1.000
_cell.angle_alpha   90.00
_cell.angle_beta   90.00
_cell.angle_gamma   90.00
#
_symmetry.space_group_name_H-M   'P 1'
#
loop_
_entity.id
_entity.type
_entity.pdbx_description
1 polymer ?
#
loop_
_entity_poly.entity_id
_entity_poly.type
_entity_poly.pdbx_seq_one_letter_code
_entity_poly.pdbx_strand_id
1 'polypeptide(L)'
;MIQRWIVFTGLVRSEEECSRKLDTVAQWLAEGLLHGLVFSTWLGEFDQYPDLQDRLLGMGATIVESAPPPIKTVGHALHQMQTLYMGLRAVPAGAYVMKSRVDMNVLVAQQERLLQRGPVPLDLPQGWPAIFSHRVAIADSFVFSPFYTNDIQFFGVREDLLKIASFDIGIGMFSPHLGTEQWLHAGPFLGHFPALRQFLGYQPGLLFGRPQDTEAASLLLLEHEVTRRALCTSWLLLRHYYEFIYGVPTQKPLPEALDFRQIFVPEYLHGLRPHVSAHQPTVSNNFALDTLLQGRWVLDGRAADFSAEVAALEGAGSPAVLPAIDLPAGLDDPWIGVGEGLSTLLGRPVGRQYDLQRHGAGRVIRDITEPARIHGVDGGAETAALRSELDGQRRIYNELLDRLAARGIRP
;
A
#
# COMPACT_ATOMS: atom_id res chain seq x y z
N MET A 1 1.09 18.28 26.21
CA MET A 1 -0.10 17.64 25.63
C MET A 1 0.25 17.27 24.20
N ILE A 2 -0.01 16.02 23.78
CA ILE A 2 0.32 15.59 22.41
C ILE A 2 -0.76 16.14 21.47
N GLN A 3 -0.34 16.83 20.41
CA GLN A 3 -1.26 17.41 19.44
C GLN A 3 -1.71 16.37 18.41
N ARG A 4 -2.95 16.50 17.96
CA ARG A 4 -3.58 15.63 16.95
C ARG A 4 -4.02 16.48 15.78
N TRP A 5 -3.59 16.12 14.59
CA TRP A 5 -3.78 16.87 13.37
C TRP A 5 -4.37 15.99 12.28
N ILE A 6 -5.09 16.61 11.35
CA ILE A 6 -5.47 15.97 10.09
C ILE A 6 -4.81 16.70 8.93
N VAL A 7 -4.29 15.94 7.97
CA VAL A 7 -3.69 16.44 6.74
C VAL A 7 -4.50 15.89 5.57
N PHE A 8 -5.17 16.79 4.86
CA PHE A 8 -5.76 16.48 3.57
C PHE A 8 -4.74 16.65 2.46
N THR A 9 -4.67 15.67 1.56
CA THR A 9 -3.74 15.69 0.41
C THR A 9 -4.50 15.50 -0.91
N GLY A 10 -4.09 16.23 -1.94
CA GLY A 10 -4.55 16.03 -3.31
C GLY A 10 -5.59 17.05 -3.77
N LEU A 11 -6.20 16.77 -4.92
CA LEU A 11 -7.14 17.64 -5.62
C LEU A 11 -8.57 17.48 -5.09
N VAL A 12 -9.35 18.55 -5.16
CA VAL A 12 -10.80 18.51 -4.95
C VAL A 12 -11.43 17.94 -6.23
N ARG A 13 -11.96 16.72 -6.15
CA ARG A 13 -12.70 16.09 -7.27
C ARG A 13 -14.21 16.21 -7.13
N SER A 14 -14.67 16.39 -5.90
CA SER A 14 -16.08 16.57 -5.52
C SER A 14 -16.12 17.52 -4.34
N GLU A 15 -16.67 18.72 -4.55
CA GLU A 15 -16.85 19.72 -3.50
C GLU A 15 -17.78 19.21 -2.39
N GLU A 16 -18.77 18.39 -2.75
CA GLU A 16 -19.72 17.80 -1.81
C GLU A 16 -19.02 16.80 -0.88
N GLU A 17 -18.21 15.89 -1.42
CA GLU A 17 -17.45 14.93 -0.62
C GLU A 17 -16.42 15.62 0.27
N CYS A 18 -15.75 16.64 -0.27
CA CYS A 18 -14.84 17.49 0.50
C CYS A 18 -15.57 18.19 1.66
N SER A 19 -16.73 18.78 1.38
CA SER A 19 -17.56 19.48 2.38
C SER A 19 -18.00 18.54 3.50
N ARG A 20 -18.46 17.32 3.17
CA ARG A 20 -18.85 16.32 4.17
C ARG A 20 -17.69 15.95 5.10
N LYS A 21 -16.48 15.82 4.58
CA LYS A 21 -15.28 15.60 5.41
C LYS A 21 -14.97 16.79 6.31
N LEU A 22 -15.12 18.00 5.79
CA LEU A 22 -14.89 19.21 6.58
C LEU A 22 -15.93 19.39 7.68
N ASP A 23 -17.17 18.93 7.49
CA ASP A 23 -18.17 18.90 8.56
C ASP A 23 -17.70 17.99 9.71
N THR A 24 -17.22 16.77 9.40
CA THR A 24 -16.65 15.87 10.42
C THR A 24 -15.43 16.48 11.12
N VAL A 25 -14.53 17.12 10.37
CA VAL A 25 -13.35 17.77 10.95
C VAL A 25 -13.72 18.96 11.82
N ALA A 26 -14.70 19.77 11.42
CA ALA A 26 -15.20 20.89 12.22
C ALA A 26 -15.76 20.39 13.55
N GLN A 27 -16.52 19.30 13.53
CA GLN A 27 -16.99 18.63 14.74
C GLN A 27 -15.83 18.19 15.63
N TRP A 28 -14.85 17.46 15.09
CA TRP A 28 -13.69 16.99 15.86
C TRP A 28 -12.82 18.13 16.41
N LEU A 29 -12.73 19.27 15.73
CA LEU A 29 -12.08 20.48 16.24
C LEU A 29 -12.86 21.07 17.42
N ALA A 30 -14.20 21.19 17.28
CA ALA A 30 -15.07 21.71 18.34
C ALA A 30 -15.06 20.84 19.61
N GLU A 31 -14.93 19.52 19.44
CA GLU A 31 -14.83 18.54 20.53
C GLU A 31 -13.41 18.45 21.15
N GLY A 32 -12.42 19.16 20.59
CA GLY A 32 -11.02 19.10 21.02
C GLY A 32 -10.32 17.78 20.70
N LEU A 33 -10.91 16.95 19.83
CA LEU A 33 -10.28 15.73 19.34
C LEU A 33 -9.12 16.06 18.38
N LEU A 34 -9.30 17.07 17.54
CA LEU A 34 -8.26 17.65 16.70
C LEU A 34 -7.80 19.00 17.25
N HIS A 35 -6.52 19.30 17.01
CA HIS A 35 -5.88 20.56 17.37
C HIS A 35 -5.56 21.42 16.15
N GLY A 36 -5.60 20.82 14.95
CA GLY A 36 -5.34 21.55 13.72
C GLY A 36 -5.62 20.73 12.46
N LEU A 37 -5.74 21.46 11.36
CA LEU A 37 -6.05 20.96 10.03
C LEU A 37 -5.04 21.56 9.05
N VAL A 38 -4.44 20.71 8.22
CA VAL A 38 -3.65 21.14 7.05
C VAL A 38 -4.35 20.64 5.79
N PHE A 39 -4.47 21.52 4.80
CA PHE A 39 -4.92 21.16 3.45
C PHE A 39 -3.75 21.36 2.48
N SER A 40 -3.17 20.28 1.96
CA SER A 40 -2.03 20.34 1.04
C SER A 40 -2.39 19.92 -0.37
N THR A 41 -2.22 20.83 -1.32
CA THR A 41 -2.66 20.69 -2.71
C THR A 41 -1.70 21.38 -3.69
N TRP A 42 -2.11 21.48 -4.94
CA TRP A 42 -1.40 22.12 -6.04
C TRP A 42 -1.57 23.63 -6.01
N LEU A 43 -0.55 24.32 -6.49
CA LEU A 43 -0.63 25.76 -6.73
C LEU A 43 -1.75 26.09 -7.72
N GLY A 44 -2.67 26.97 -7.30
CA GLY A 44 -3.81 27.42 -8.09
C GLY A 44 -5.05 26.54 -7.97
N GLU A 45 -5.06 25.56 -7.06
CA GLU A 45 -6.26 24.75 -6.82
C GLU A 45 -7.38 25.60 -6.24
N PHE A 46 -7.07 26.46 -5.26
CA PHE A 46 -8.09 27.27 -4.57
C PHE A 46 -8.62 28.44 -5.39
N ASP A 47 -7.94 28.83 -6.47
CA ASP A 47 -8.46 29.80 -7.43
C ASP A 47 -9.78 29.32 -8.06
N GLN A 48 -10.01 27.99 -8.10
CA GLN A 48 -11.23 27.36 -8.59
C GLN A 48 -12.32 27.24 -7.51
N TYR A 49 -11.94 27.33 -6.23
CA TYR A 49 -12.82 27.06 -5.08
C TYR A 49 -12.68 28.12 -3.97
N PRO A 50 -12.96 29.40 -4.25
CA PRO A 50 -12.79 30.49 -3.28
C PRO A 50 -13.63 30.28 -2.01
N ASP A 51 -14.87 29.81 -2.14
CA ASP A 51 -15.74 29.53 -0.97
C ASP A 51 -15.17 28.44 -0.06
N LEU A 52 -14.52 27.42 -0.65
CA LEU A 52 -13.86 26.36 0.09
C LEU A 52 -12.61 26.89 0.80
N GLN A 53 -11.85 27.77 0.15
CA GLN A 53 -10.69 28.44 0.74
C GLN A 53 -11.10 29.25 1.97
N ASP A 54 -12.11 30.10 1.83
CA ASP A 54 -12.64 30.94 2.91
C ASP A 54 -13.14 30.07 4.08
N ARG A 55 -13.83 28.97 3.77
CA ARG A 55 -14.29 28.00 4.78
C ARG A 55 -13.11 27.39 5.54
N LEU A 56 -12.08 26.91 4.85
CA LEU A 56 -10.90 26.33 5.47
C LEU A 56 -10.18 27.35 6.37
N LEU A 57 -10.00 28.58 5.90
CA LEU A 57 -9.39 29.65 6.69
C LEU A 57 -10.25 30.01 7.92
N GLY A 58 -11.57 30.04 7.78
CA GLY A 58 -12.51 30.21 8.89
C GLY A 58 -12.43 29.11 9.95
N MET A 59 -12.06 27.89 9.56
CA MET A 59 -11.78 26.77 10.47
C MET A 59 -10.38 26.85 11.12
N GLY A 60 -9.55 27.84 10.76
CA GLY A 60 -8.16 27.94 11.20
C GLY A 60 -7.22 26.94 10.51
N ALA A 61 -7.59 26.43 9.34
CA ALA A 61 -6.76 25.51 8.58
C ALA A 61 -5.48 26.19 8.06
N THR A 62 -4.40 25.42 8.00
CA THR A 62 -3.22 25.81 7.22
C THR A 62 -3.35 25.27 5.80
N ILE A 63 -3.39 26.17 4.82
CA ILE A 63 -3.41 25.80 3.39
C ILE A 63 -1.97 25.79 2.87
N VAL A 64 -1.57 24.69 2.22
CA VAL A 64 -0.25 24.51 1.63
C VAL A 64 -0.38 24.17 0.15
N GLU A 65 -0.12 25.15 -0.70
CA GLU A 65 -0.06 24.98 -2.14
C GLU A 65 1.38 24.78 -2.60
N SER A 66 1.61 23.82 -3.50
CA SER A 66 2.94 23.54 -4.03
C SER A 66 2.92 23.37 -5.55
N ALA A 67 3.95 23.87 -6.22
CA ALA A 67 4.11 23.68 -7.66
C ALA A 67 4.38 22.20 -7.98
N PRO A 68 3.82 21.64 -9.07
CA PRO A 68 4.07 20.24 -9.43
C PRO A 68 5.56 19.93 -9.61
N PRO A 69 6.02 18.73 -9.19
CA PRO A 69 7.39 18.34 -9.42
C PRO A 69 7.66 18.29 -10.94
N PRO A 70 8.85 18.73 -11.39
CA PRO A 70 9.15 18.79 -12.82
C PRO A 70 9.25 17.40 -13.47
N ILE A 71 9.45 16.35 -12.66
CA ILE A 71 9.52 14.97 -13.10
C ILE A 71 8.12 14.35 -13.06
N LYS A 72 7.65 13.88 -14.22
CA LYS A 72 6.40 13.12 -14.33
C LYS A 72 6.70 11.63 -14.17
N THR A 73 6.07 11.03 -13.16
CA THR A 73 6.13 9.58 -12.94
C THR A 73 4.75 8.96 -13.13
N VAL A 74 4.72 7.63 -13.36
CA VAL A 74 3.48 6.86 -13.45
C VAL A 74 2.63 7.09 -12.20
N GLY A 75 1.30 7.20 -12.40
CA GLY A 75 0.34 7.41 -11.32
C GLY A 75 0.51 8.73 -10.55
N HIS A 76 1.29 9.67 -11.09
CA HIS A 76 1.65 10.92 -10.42
C HIS A 76 2.29 10.68 -9.04
N ALA A 77 3.10 9.62 -8.87
CA ALA A 77 3.64 9.26 -7.55
C ALA A 77 4.39 10.40 -6.84
N LEU A 78 5.31 11.06 -7.55
CA LEU A 78 6.05 12.21 -6.98
C LEU A 78 5.13 13.36 -6.59
N HIS A 79 4.01 13.52 -7.29
CA HIS A 79 3.03 14.55 -6.99
C HIS A 79 2.32 14.25 -5.66
N GLN A 80 1.90 13.00 -5.47
CA GLN A 80 1.27 12.56 -4.23
C GLN A 80 2.25 12.63 -3.04
N MET A 81 3.51 12.25 -3.25
CA MET A 81 4.58 12.38 -2.25
C MET A 81 4.83 13.84 -1.87
N GLN A 82 4.84 14.75 -2.85
CA GLN A 82 5.07 16.16 -2.58
C GLN A 82 3.97 16.79 -1.73
N THR A 83 2.70 16.58 -2.09
CA THR A 83 1.57 17.09 -1.29
C THR A 83 1.57 16.51 0.13
N LEU A 84 1.86 15.22 0.27
CA LEU A 84 2.03 14.61 1.59
C LEU A 84 3.17 15.23 2.39
N TYR A 85 4.37 15.34 1.79
CA TYR A 85 5.56 15.87 2.44
C TYR A 85 5.34 17.32 2.90
N MET A 86 4.85 18.18 2.00
CA MET A 86 4.62 19.59 2.30
C MET A 86 3.53 19.77 3.36
N GLY A 87 2.44 18.99 3.30
CA GLY A 87 1.42 18.97 4.34
C GLY A 87 1.97 18.56 5.71
N LEU A 88 2.73 17.47 5.78
CA LEU A 88 3.37 17.01 7.03
C LEU A 88 4.38 18.02 7.59
N ARG A 89 5.08 18.76 6.73
CA ARG A 89 6.03 19.80 7.16
C ARG A 89 5.35 20.98 7.84
N ALA A 90 4.09 21.28 7.49
CA ALA A 90 3.29 22.31 8.15
C ALA A 90 2.71 21.86 9.50
N VAL A 91 2.69 20.56 9.79
CA VAL A 91 2.27 20.03 11.09
C VAL A 91 3.38 20.20 12.14
N PRO A 92 3.06 20.53 13.41
CA PRO A 92 4.02 20.56 14.51
C PRO A 92 4.76 19.23 14.75
N ALA A 93 6.00 19.31 15.21
CA ALA A 93 6.81 18.12 15.50
C ALA A 93 6.20 17.26 16.62
N GLY A 94 6.32 15.93 16.49
CA GLY A 94 5.79 14.96 17.45
C GLY A 94 4.26 14.85 17.48
N ALA A 95 3.55 15.53 16.58
CA ALA A 95 2.11 15.42 16.47
C ALA A 95 1.66 14.06 15.91
N TYR A 96 0.48 13.63 16.32
CA TYR A 96 -0.23 12.53 15.70
C TYR A 96 -1.00 13.04 14.50
N VAL A 97 -0.88 12.37 13.37
CA VAL A 97 -1.39 12.85 12.09
C VAL A 97 -2.28 11.80 11.45
N MET A 98 -3.52 12.18 11.17
CA MET A 98 -4.41 11.47 10.25
C MET A 98 -4.21 12.03 8.85
N LYS A 99 -3.65 11.25 7.95
CA LYS A 99 -3.62 11.58 6.53
C LYS A 99 -4.89 11.09 5.88
N SER A 100 -5.53 11.92 5.07
CA SER A 100 -6.63 11.50 4.19
C SER A 100 -6.51 12.13 2.81
N ARG A 101 -6.82 11.40 1.75
CA ARG A 101 -7.13 12.01 0.46
C ARG A 101 -8.41 12.83 0.56
N VAL A 102 -8.51 13.91 -0.22
CA VAL A 102 -9.70 14.77 -0.29
C VAL A 102 -10.84 14.06 -1.02
N ASP A 103 -10.51 13.31 -2.07
CA ASP A 103 -11.45 12.75 -3.05
C ASP A 103 -11.89 11.31 -2.77
N MET A 104 -11.42 10.69 -1.69
CA MET A 104 -11.64 9.26 -1.43
C MET A 104 -11.93 8.98 0.04
N ASN A 105 -12.84 8.04 0.31
CA ASN A 105 -13.31 7.58 1.63
C ASN A 105 -13.92 8.67 2.52
N VAL A 106 -14.92 8.34 3.33
CA VAL A 106 -15.41 9.22 4.40
C VAL A 106 -14.59 9.01 5.68
N LEU A 107 -14.64 9.98 6.59
CA LEU A 107 -14.12 9.83 7.94
C LEU A 107 -15.18 9.14 8.79
N VAL A 108 -14.82 8.05 9.47
CA VAL A 108 -15.76 7.24 10.28
C VAL A 108 -15.26 7.07 11.71
N ALA A 109 -16.06 6.41 12.55
CA ALA A 109 -15.77 6.22 13.97
C ALA A 109 -14.42 5.53 14.26
N GLN A 110 -13.89 4.74 13.33
CA GLN A 110 -12.59 4.09 13.45
C GLN A 110 -11.44 5.11 13.47
N GLN A 111 -11.50 6.15 12.64
CA GLN A 111 -10.51 7.23 12.63
C GLN A 111 -10.59 8.05 13.91
N GLU A 112 -11.79 8.32 14.41
CA GLU A 112 -12.00 8.98 15.71
C GLU A 112 -11.34 8.19 16.85
N ARG A 113 -11.55 6.87 16.91
CA ARG A 113 -10.91 6.01 17.92
C ARG A 113 -9.39 6.05 17.86
N LEU A 114 -8.82 6.10 16.65
CA LEU A 114 -7.36 6.26 16.47
C LEU A 114 -6.87 7.60 16.98
N LEU A 115 -7.60 8.69 16.71
CA LEU A 115 -7.26 10.01 17.23
C LEU A 115 -7.30 10.02 18.77
N GLN A 116 -8.31 9.40 19.38
CA GLN A 116 -8.43 9.29 20.84
C GLN A 116 -7.28 8.48 21.44
N ARG A 117 -6.99 7.30 20.89
CA ARG A 117 -6.00 6.33 21.40
C ARG A 117 -4.55 6.76 21.13
N GLY A 118 -4.28 7.38 19.98
CA GLY A 118 -2.93 7.62 19.46
C GLY A 118 -2.30 6.37 18.81
N PRO A 119 -1.17 6.52 18.10
CA PRO A 119 -0.45 5.41 17.47
C PRO A 119 0.08 4.39 18.49
N VAL A 120 0.15 3.09 18.13
CA VAL A 120 0.80 2.08 18.99
C VAL A 120 2.32 2.21 18.87
N PRO A 121 3.11 2.22 19.96
CA PRO A 121 4.56 2.11 19.90
C PRO A 121 5.01 0.85 19.14
N LEU A 122 6.18 0.89 18.49
CA LEU A 122 6.71 -0.33 17.88
C LEU A 122 7.08 -1.37 18.94
N ASP A 123 6.79 -2.63 18.63
CA ASP A 123 7.28 -3.81 19.35
C ASP A 123 7.97 -4.72 18.32
N LEU A 124 9.29 -4.66 18.28
CA LEU A 124 10.11 -5.30 17.26
C LEU A 124 10.85 -6.51 17.84
N PRO A 125 10.91 -7.64 17.12
CA PRO A 125 11.82 -8.72 17.48
C PRO A 125 13.28 -8.26 17.43
N GLN A 126 14.15 -8.95 18.16
CA GLN A 126 15.58 -8.63 18.18
C GLN A 126 16.16 -8.66 16.75
N GLY A 127 16.96 -7.65 16.41
CA GLY A 127 17.61 -7.53 15.09
C GLY A 127 16.75 -6.90 14.00
N TRP A 128 15.46 -6.62 14.24
CA TRP A 128 14.66 -5.84 13.31
C TRP A 128 15.01 -4.33 13.40
N PRO A 129 15.07 -3.62 12.26
CA PRO A 129 15.49 -2.22 12.21
C PRO A 129 14.38 -1.30 12.71
N ALA A 130 14.67 -0.39 13.65
CA ALA A 130 13.68 0.60 14.10
C ALA A 130 13.45 1.71 13.04
N ILE A 131 12.78 1.35 11.94
CA ILE A 131 12.47 2.27 10.82
C ILE A 131 11.48 3.33 11.28
N PHE A 132 10.44 2.93 12.02
CA PHE A 132 9.50 3.85 12.66
C PHE A 132 9.73 3.90 14.18
N SER A 133 9.08 4.85 14.85
CA SER A 133 8.96 4.87 16.31
C SER A 133 7.65 4.24 16.79
N HIS A 134 6.59 4.37 15.99
CA HIS A 134 5.26 3.82 16.22
C HIS A 134 4.78 3.05 14.99
N ARG A 135 3.83 2.13 15.20
CA ARG A 135 3.09 1.50 14.10
C ARG A 135 2.28 2.56 13.36
N VAL A 136 2.23 2.43 12.04
CA VAL A 136 1.40 3.26 11.18
C VAL A 136 0.07 2.54 10.94
N ALA A 137 -1.05 3.17 11.27
CA ALA A 137 -2.36 2.61 10.98
C ALA A 137 -2.70 2.81 9.50
N ILE A 138 -3.07 1.73 8.81
CA ILE A 138 -3.43 1.69 7.38
C ILE A 138 -4.80 1.03 7.18
N ALA A 139 -5.47 1.28 6.07
CA ALA A 139 -6.76 0.64 5.78
C ALA A 139 -6.61 -0.84 5.45
N ASP A 140 -5.77 -1.15 4.46
CA ASP A 140 -5.49 -2.49 3.97
C ASP A 140 -4.15 -2.56 3.20
N SER A 141 -3.70 -3.76 2.87
CA SER A 141 -2.55 -4.01 2.01
C SER A 141 -2.73 -5.30 1.22
N PHE A 142 -2.14 -5.39 0.02
CA PHE A 142 -2.19 -6.61 -0.79
C PHE A 142 -1.30 -7.71 -0.21
N VAL A 143 -1.79 -8.95 -0.29
CA VAL A 143 -1.09 -10.13 0.24
C VAL A 143 0.09 -10.54 -0.64
N PHE A 144 -0.06 -10.49 -1.97
CA PHE A 144 0.95 -10.96 -2.92
C PHE A 144 1.68 -9.82 -3.67
N SER A 145 1.49 -8.57 -3.25
CA SER A 145 2.16 -7.39 -3.80
C SER A 145 2.77 -6.57 -2.66
N PRO A 146 4.02 -6.86 -2.26
CA PRO A 146 4.71 -6.13 -1.20
C PRO A 146 4.65 -4.62 -1.38
N PHE A 147 4.47 -3.92 -0.26
CA PHE A 147 4.29 -2.46 -0.16
C PHE A 147 3.05 -1.89 -0.86
N TYR A 148 2.22 -2.70 -1.53
CA TYR A 148 0.96 -2.20 -2.07
C TYR A 148 0.00 -2.04 -0.89
N THR A 149 0.13 -0.92 -0.20
CA THR A 149 -0.54 -0.57 1.05
C THR A 149 -1.38 0.67 0.80
N ASN A 150 -2.61 0.66 1.30
CA ASN A 150 -3.57 1.72 1.02
C ASN A 150 -3.01 3.12 1.34
N ASP A 151 -2.93 3.98 0.33
CA ASP A 151 -2.43 5.34 0.48
C ASP A 151 -3.54 6.35 0.78
N ILE A 152 -4.82 5.95 0.75
CA ILE A 152 -5.96 6.87 0.86
C ILE A 152 -6.00 7.48 2.26
N GLN A 153 -5.91 6.64 3.29
CA GLN A 153 -5.94 7.02 4.69
C GLN A 153 -4.91 6.24 5.49
N PHE A 154 -4.12 6.96 6.28
CA PHE A 154 -3.25 6.35 7.27
C PHE A 154 -2.99 7.30 8.44
N PHE A 155 -2.62 6.73 9.59
CA PHE A 155 -2.44 7.47 10.83
C PHE A 155 -1.13 7.09 11.51
N GLY A 156 -0.40 8.08 12.03
CA GLY A 156 0.87 7.82 12.69
C GLY A 156 1.45 9.07 13.33
N VAL A 157 2.68 8.95 13.82
CA VAL A 157 3.47 10.09 14.26
C VAL A 157 4.04 10.81 13.05
N ARG A 158 3.97 12.14 13.01
CA ARG A 158 4.46 12.97 11.89
C ARG A 158 5.83 12.54 11.36
N GLU A 159 6.78 12.33 12.26
CA GLU A 159 8.16 11.97 11.92
C GLU A 159 8.28 10.61 11.22
N ASP A 160 7.37 9.67 11.54
CA ASP A 160 7.32 8.37 10.85
C ASP A 160 6.63 8.50 9.50
N LEU A 161 5.56 9.29 9.40
CA LEU A 161 4.88 9.55 8.12
C LEU A 161 5.77 10.31 7.13
N LEU A 162 6.68 11.18 7.61
CA LEU A 162 7.66 11.84 6.76
C LEU A 162 8.63 10.86 6.08
N LYS A 163 8.88 9.69 6.66
CA LYS A 163 9.72 8.65 6.05
C LYS A 163 9.00 7.97 4.88
N ILE A 164 7.67 7.86 4.94
CA ILE A 164 6.81 7.32 3.86
C ILE A 164 6.78 8.27 2.66
N ALA A 165 6.86 9.59 2.88
CA ALA A 165 6.95 10.60 1.82
C ALA A 165 8.34 10.61 1.13
N SER A 166 8.75 9.49 0.56
CA SER A 166 10.05 9.28 -0.08
C SER A 166 10.07 9.81 -1.52
N PHE A 167 11.10 10.58 -1.89
CA PHE A 167 11.34 11.04 -3.26
C PHE A 167 12.40 10.20 -3.99
N ASP A 168 12.67 8.99 -3.51
CA ASP A 168 13.66 8.11 -4.13
C ASP A 168 13.17 7.59 -5.48
N ILE A 169 13.62 8.27 -6.54
CA ILE A 169 13.37 7.87 -7.92
C ILE A 169 14.01 6.52 -8.28
N GLY A 170 15.02 6.10 -7.51
CA GLY A 170 15.70 4.83 -7.68
C GLY A 170 14.78 3.63 -7.48
N ILE A 171 13.70 3.80 -6.72
CA ILE A 171 12.67 2.77 -6.52
C ILE A 171 12.03 2.38 -7.87
N GLY A 172 11.80 3.36 -8.75
CA GLY A 172 11.29 3.13 -10.10
C GLY A 172 12.25 2.34 -11.00
N MET A 173 13.54 2.26 -10.66
CA MET A 173 14.51 1.43 -11.38
C MET A 173 14.34 -0.05 -11.03
N PHE A 174 13.79 -0.40 -9.87
CA PHE A 174 13.60 -1.81 -9.50
C PHE A 174 12.51 -2.45 -10.33
N SER A 175 11.38 -1.77 -10.50
CA SER A 175 10.22 -2.33 -11.19
C SER A 175 9.53 -1.29 -12.06
N PRO A 176 9.28 -1.60 -13.34
CA PRO A 176 8.46 -0.74 -14.18
C PRO A 176 6.97 -0.71 -13.78
N HIS A 177 6.50 -1.70 -13.02
CA HIS A 177 5.09 -1.92 -12.72
C HIS A 177 4.69 -1.48 -11.31
N LEU A 178 5.42 -0.55 -10.71
CA LEU A 178 5.09 -0.06 -9.36
C LEU A 178 3.86 0.83 -9.39
N GLY A 179 2.89 0.49 -8.54
CA GLY A 179 1.82 1.42 -8.16
C GLY A 179 2.39 2.60 -7.37
N THR A 180 1.67 3.72 -7.37
CA THR A 180 2.03 4.90 -6.56
C THR A 180 2.12 4.55 -5.08
N GLU A 181 1.21 3.70 -4.61
CA GLU A 181 1.13 3.25 -3.22
C GLU A 181 2.36 2.42 -2.82
N GLN A 182 2.82 1.54 -3.71
CA GLN A 182 4.08 0.79 -3.51
C GLN A 182 5.26 1.73 -3.39
N TRP A 183 5.28 2.80 -4.18
CA TRP A 183 6.38 3.76 -4.16
C TRP A 183 6.46 4.50 -2.82
N LEU A 184 5.31 4.91 -2.26
CA LEU A 184 5.21 5.53 -0.93
C LEU A 184 5.71 4.58 0.17
N HIS A 185 5.19 3.36 0.20
CA HIS A 185 5.42 2.46 1.32
C HIS A 185 6.71 1.64 1.21
N ALA A 186 7.34 1.52 0.04
CA ALA A 186 8.59 0.77 -0.12
C ALA A 186 9.81 1.52 0.40
N GLY A 187 9.87 2.84 0.22
CA GLY A 187 11.04 3.67 0.51
C GLY A 187 11.70 3.43 1.87
N PRO A 188 10.95 3.44 2.98
CA PRO A 188 11.52 3.20 4.32
C PRO A 188 12.18 1.83 4.50
N PHE A 189 11.81 0.81 3.71
CA PHE A 189 12.16 -0.58 3.97
C PHE A 189 13.19 -1.15 2.98
N LEU A 190 13.25 -0.63 1.76
CA LEU A 190 14.11 -1.22 0.71
C LEU A 190 15.60 -1.20 1.06
N GLY A 191 16.05 -0.28 1.92
CA GLY A 191 17.42 -0.24 2.44
C GLY A 191 17.74 -1.36 3.44
N HIS A 192 16.73 -1.94 4.08
CA HIS A 192 16.88 -2.88 5.19
C HIS A 192 16.44 -4.32 4.86
N PHE A 193 15.71 -4.51 3.76
CA PHE A 193 15.15 -5.82 3.36
C PHE A 193 15.46 -6.13 1.88
N PRO A 194 16.68 -6.63 1.57
CA PRO A 194 17.11 -6.88 0.18
C PRO A 194 16.21 -7.83 -0.60
N ALA A 195 15.63 -8.85 0.05
CA ALA A 195 14.70 -9.79 -0.60
C ALA A 195 13.46 -9.09 -1.18
N LEU A 196 12.94 -8.06 -0.50
CA LEU A 196 11.81 -7.28 -0.99
C LEU A 196 12.21 -6.41 -2.18
N ARG A 197 13.42 -5.83 -2.14
CA ARG A 197 13.98 -5.09 -3.28
C ARG A 197 14.10 -5.96 -4.52
N GLN A 198 14.61 -7.18 -4.36
CA GLN A 198 14.69 -8.16 -5.44
C GLN A 198 13.31 -8.56 -5.95
N PHE A 199 12.36 -8.82 -5.03
CA PHE A 199 10.99 -9.14 -5.40
C PHE A 199 10.36 -8.10 -6.31
N LEU A 200 10.53 -6.81 -6.02
CA LEU A 200 10.02 -5.75 -6.90
C LEU A 200 10.53 -5.94 -8.34
N GLY A 201 11.81 -6.29 -8.52
CA GLY A 201 12.39 -6.58 -9.84
C GLY A 201 11.71 -7.68 -10.65
N TYR A 202 10.90 -8.53 -10.03
CA TYR A 202 10.27 -9.68 -10.68
C TYR A 202 8.75 -9.73 -10.48
N GLN A 203 8.14 -8.70 -9.90
CA GLN A 203 6.69 -8.70 -9.70
C GLN A 203 5.94 -8.49 -11.04
N PRO A 204 4.80 -9.16 -11.24
CA PRO A 204 3.99 -9.02 -12.47
C PRO A 204 3.17 -7.72 -12.53
N GLY A 205 3.14 -6.94 -11.44
CA GLY A 205 2.21 -5.84 -11.23
C GLY A 205 0.78 -6.33 -10.95
N LEU A 206 -0.18 -5.40 -10.87
CA LEU A 206 -1.60 -5.74 -10.77
C LEU A 206 -2.15 -6.16 -12.14
N LEU A 207 -2.86 -7.30 -12.19
CA LEU A 207 -3.43 -7.86 -13.42
C LEU A 207 -4.94 -7.58 -13.49
N PHE A 208 -5.29 -6.31 -13.73
CA PHE A 208 -6.68 -5.86 -13.77
C PHE A 208 -7.50 -6.62 -14.82
N GLY A 209 -8.68 -7.10 -14.42
CA GLY A 209 -9.59 -7.84 -15.32
C GLY A 209 -9.09 -9.23 -15.73
N ARG A 210 -8.05 -9.77 -15.09
CA ARG A 210 -7.47 -11.09 -15.39
C ARG A 210 -7.45 -12.00 -14.15
N PRO A 211 -8.61 -12.34 -13.55
CA PRO A 211 -8.67 -13.08 -12.29
C PRO A 211 -7.90 -14.40 -12.29
N GLN A 212 -8.03 -15.19 -13.35
CA GLN A 212 -7.34 -16.49 -13.45
C GLN A 212 -5.83 -16.32 -13.47
N ASP A 213 -5.33 -15.27 -14.12
CA ASP A 213 -3.90 -14.98 -14.19
C ASP A 213 -3.38 -14.42 -12.85
N THR A 214 -4.17 -13.58 -12.17
CA THR A 214 -3.84 -13.10 -10.81
C THR A 214 -3.70 -14.27 -9.84
N GLU A 215 -4.63 -15.21 -9.90
CA GLU A 215 -4.65 -16.39 -9.06
C GLU A 215 -3.47 -17.32 -9.36
N ALA A 216 -3.24 -17.65 -10.63
CA ALA A 216 -2.12 -18.49 -11.02
C ALA A 216 -0.76 -17.85 -10.71
N ALA A 217 -0.62 -16.53 -10.90
CA ALA A 217 0.62 -15.82 -10.57
C ALA A 217 0.85 -15.80 -9.06
N SER A 218 -0.20 -15.59 -8.26
CA SER A 218 -0.10 -15.62 -6.79
C SER A 218 0.30 -17.00 -6.28
N LEU A 219 -0.19 -18.08 -6.90
CA LEU A 219 0.18 -19.45 -6.57
C LEU A 219 1.67 -19.69 -6.87
N LEU A 220 2.13 -19.30 -8.07
CA LEU A 220 3.54 -19.43 -8.47
C LEU A 220 4.46 -18.68 -7.50
N LEU A 221 4.10 -17.44 -7.13
CA LEU A 221 4.86 -16.65 -6.15
C LEU A 221 4.91 -17.30 -4.77
N LEU A 222 3.85 -18.00 -4.35
CA LEU A 222 3.80 -18.68 -3.06
C LEU A 222 4.57 -20.02 -3.07
N GLU A 223 4.54 -20.75 -4.19
CA GLU A 223 5.24 -22.04 -4.32
C GLU A 223 6.76 -21.86 -4.45
N HIS A 224 7.21 -20.80 -5.10
CA HIS A 224 8.63 -20.55 -5.31
C HIS A 224 9.32 -19.98 -4.05
N GLU A 225 10.44 -20.59 -3.63
CA GLU A 225 11.05 -20.31 -2.31
C GLU A 225 11.44 -18.84 -2.11
N VAL A 226 12.17 -18.23 -3.05
CA VAL A 226 12.67 -16.85 -2.85
C VAL A 226 11.55 -15.81 -2.80
N THR A 227 10.49 -15.99 -3.59
CA THR A 227 9.31 -15.12 -3.57
C THR A 227 8.49 -15.36 -2.32
N ARG A 228 8.30 -16.62 -1.90
CA ARG A 228 7.62 -16.94 -0.64
C ARG A 228 8.30 -16.28 0.55
N ARG A 229 9.62 -16.36 0.65
CA ARG A 229 10.40 -15.70 1.70
C ARG A 229 10.21 -14.18 1.68
N ALA A 230 10.19 -13.57 0.49
CA ALA A 230 9.91 -12.14 0.35
C ALA A 230 8.46 -11.80 0.78
N LEU A 231 7.46 -12.60 0.40
CA LEU A 231 6.08 -12.44 0.84
C LEU A 231 5.94 -12.55 2.35
N CYS A 232 6.50 -13.59 2.97
CA CYS A 232 6.52 -13.74 4.43
C CYS A 232 7.21 -12.56 5.12
N THR A 233 8.32 -12.07 4.56
CA THR A 233 8.98 -10.84 5.06
C THR A 233 8.04 -9.63 4.98
N SER A 234 7.31 -9.47 3.87
CA SER A 234 6.32 -8.40 3.72
C SER A 234 5.18 -8.51 4.73
N TRP A 235 4.70 -9.72 5.03
CA TRP A 235 3.65 -9.93 6.04
C TRP A 235 4.16 -9.63 7.46
N LEU A 236 5.40 -10.01 7.77
CA LEU A 236 6.04 -9.65 9.04
C LEU A 236 6.22 -8.13 9.15
N LEU A 237 6.54 -7.42 8.05
CA LEU A 237 6.54 -5.96 8.05
C LEU A 237 5.17 -5.37 8.40
N LEU A 238 4.09 -5.91 7.81
CA LEU A 238 2.73 -5.50 8.17
C LEU A 238 2.45 -5.75 9.66
N ARG A 239 2.91 -6.87 10.23
CA ARG A 239 2.69 -7.19 11.65
C ARG A 239 3.43 -6.24 12.58
N HIS A 240 4.68 -5.95 12.27
CA HIS A 240 5.56 -5.22 13.18
C HIS A 240 5.49 -3.70 13.02
N TYR A 241 5.27 -3.17 11.81
CA TYR A 241 5.34 -1.72 11.52
C TYR A 241 3.99 -1.08 11.25
N TYR A 242 2.94 -1.88 11.02
CA TYR A 242 1.63 -1.36 10.66
C TYR A 242 0.56 -1.89 11.58
N GLU A 243 -0.54 -1.18 11.73
CA GLU A 243 -1.79 -1.68 12.31
C GLU A 243 -2.95 -1.38 11.36
N PHE A 244 -4.11 -2.02 11.53
CA PHE A 244 -5.23 -1.81 10.61
C PHE A 244 -6.30 -0.90 11.21
N ILE A 245 -6.68 0.15 10.48
CA ILE A 245 -7.71 1.13 10.88
C ILE A 245 -9.06 0.45 11.12
N TYR A 246 -9.45 -0.45 10.21
CA TYR A 246 -10.74 -1.14 10.25
C TYR A 246 -10.69 -2.49 10.93
N GLY A 247 -9.59 -2.81 11.62
CA GLY A 247 -9.43 -4.05 12.34
C GLY A 247 -10.48 -4.20 13.44
N VAL A 248 -11.42 -5.12 13.27
CA VAL A 248 -12.35 -5.52 14.32
C VAL A 248 -11.80 -6.77 15.00
N PRO A 249 -11.68 -6.80 16.33
CA PRO A 249 -11.35 -8.03 17.04
C PRO A 249 -12.37 -9.10 16.70
N THR A 250 -11.89 -10.26 16.26
CA THR A 250 -12.75 -11.43 16.05
C THR A 250 -12.47 -12.45 17.15
N GLN A 251 -13.54 -13.05 17.65
CA GLN A 251 -13.46 -14.16 18.61
C GLN A 251 -13.40 -15.52 17.90
N LYS A 252 -13.50 -15.54 16.56
CA LYS A 252 -13.37 -16.78 15.79
C LYS A 252 -11.96 -17.34 15.99
N PRO A 253 -11.81 -18.66 16.17
CA PRO A 253 -10.50 -19.27 16.15
C PRO A 253 -9.84 -19.06 14.78
N LEU A 254 -8.53 -18.93 14.77
CA LEU A 254 -7.77 -18.98 13.51
C LEU A 254 -8.01 -20.35 12.86
N PRO A 255 -8.23 -20.42 11.54
CA PRO A 255 -8.31 -21.72 10.86
C PRO A 255 -6.97 -22.46 11.00
N GLU A 256 -6.99 -23.80 10.89
CA GLU A 256 -5.75 -24.59 10.99
C GLU A 256 -4.82 -24.37 9.78
N ALA A 257 -5.40 -24.09 8.62
CA ALA A 257 -4.72 -23.77 7.37
C ALA A 257 -5.61 -22.88 6.48
N LEU A 258 -4.98 -22.07 5.63
CA LEU A 258 -5.65 -21.26 4.61
C LEU A 258 -5.83 -22.05 3.32
N ASP A 259 -7.04 -22.07 2.78
CA ASP A 259 -7.27 -22.55 1.42
C ASP A 259 -6.92 -21.43 0.43
N PHE A 260 -5.92 -21.70 -0.43
CA PHE A 260 -5.42 -20.73 -1.38
C PHE A 260 -6.47 -20.26 -2.38
N ARG A 261 -7.39 -21.12 -2.82
CA ARG A 261 -8.44 -20.74 -3.78
C ARG A 261 -9.47 -19.85 -3.10
N GLN A 262 -9.75 -20.12 -1.83
CA GLN A 262 -10.78 -19.41 -1.09
C GLN A 262 -10.40 -17.97 -0.71
N ILE A 263 -9.11 -17.62 -0.61
CA ILE A 263 -8.70 -16.22 -0.32
C ILE A 263 -9.04 -15.24 -1.47
N PHE A 264 -9.41 -15.75 -2.65
CA PHE A 264 -9.93 -14.98 -3.79
C PHE A 264 -11.45 -14.82 -3.75
N VAL A 265 -12.14 -15.47 -2.81
CA VAL A 265 -13.58 -15.41 -2.66
C VAL A 265 -13.93 -14.35 -1.60
N PRO A 266 -14.87 -13.42 -1.88
CA PRO A 266 -15.35 -12.48 -0.87
C PRO A 266 -15.83 -13.21 0.40
N GLU A 267 -15.57 -12.61 1.56
CA GLU A 267 -16.05 -13.08 2.88
C GLU A 267 -15.46 -14.41 3.38
N TYR A 268 -14.51 -15.04 2.67
CA TYR A 268 -13.89 -16.30 3.10
C TYR A 268 -13.32 -16.23 4.53
N LEU A 269 -12.49 -15.23 4.79
CA LEU A 269 -11.92 -14.98 6.10
C LEU A 269 -12.10 -13.52 6.46
N HIS A 270 -12.55 -13.25 7.69
CA HIS A 270 -12.73 -11.87 8.14
C HIS A 270 -11.40 -11.11 8.06
N GLY A 271 -11.33 -10.09 7.20
CA GLY A 271 -10.12 -9.30 6.96
C GLY A 271 -9.30 -9.72 5.75
N LEU A 272 -9.64 -10.84 5.09
CA LEU A 272 -9.16 -11.14 3.73
C LEU A 272 -10.28 -10.87 2.73
N ARG A 273 -9.99 -10.07 1.72
CA ARG A 273 -10.92 -9.84 0.61
C ARG A 273 -10.17 -9.64 -0.71
N PRO A 274 -10.66 -10.17 -1.83
CA PRO A 274 -10.12 -9.81 -3.13
C PRO A 274 -10.36 -8.33 -3.40
N HIS A 275 -9.35 -7.63 -3.91
CA HIS A 275 -9.53 -6.31 -4.49
C HIS A 275 -10.42 -6.44 -5.72
N VAL A 276 -11.47 -5.61 -5.83
CA VAL A 276 -12.54 -5.78 -6.84
C VAL A 276 -11.99 -5.86 -8.27
N SER A 277 -11.06 -4.99 -8.66
CA SER A 277 -10.54 -5.02 -10.05
C SER A 277 -9.30 -5.85 -10.27
N ALA A 278 -8.32 -5.75 -9.38
CA ALA A 278 -7.09 -6.54 -9.49
C ALA A 278 -7.31 -8.04 -9.21
N HIS A 279 -8.43 -8.40 -8.56
CA HIS A 279 -8.75 -9.74 -8.08
C HIS A 279 -7.66 -10.34 -7.18
N GLN A 280 -6.82 -9.49 -6.57
CA GLN A 280 -5.73 -9.92 -5.72
C GLN A 280 -6.15 -9.80 -4.24
N PRO A 281 -5.87 -10.80 -3.40
CA PRO A 281 -6.23 -10.76 -1.99
C PRO A 281 -5.57 -9.59 -1.26
N THR A 282 -6.35 -8.93 -0.42
CA THR A 282 -5.93 -7.86 0.49
C THR A 282 -6.18 -8.29 1.93
N VAL A 283 -5.34 -7.81 2.84
CA VAL A 283 -5.47 -7.98 4.29
C VAL A 283 -5.80 -6.65 4.94
N SER A 284 -6.81 -6.63 5.81
CA SER A 284 -7.34 -5.41 6.45
C SER A 284 -7.55 -5.54 7.97
N ASN A 285 -7.09 -6.64 8.58
CA ASN A 285 -7.07 -6.79 10.03
C ASN A 285 -5.94 -7.74 10.50
N ASN A 286 -5.65 -7.70 11.81
CA ASN A 286 -4.59 -8.52 12.40
C ASN A 286 -4.94 -10.02 12.41
N PHE A 287 -6.22 -10.40 12.53
CA PHE A 287 -6.61 -11.80 12.53
C PHE A 287 -6.29 -12.51 11.21
N ALA A 288 -6.62 -11.89 10.09
CA ALA A 288 -6.27 -12.35 8.75
C ALA A 288 -4.74 -12.39 8.56
N LEU A 289 -4.04 -11.36 9.03
CA LEU A 289 -2.57 -11.32 8.96
C LEU A 289 -1.91 -12.42 9.80
N ASP A 290 -2.39 -12.65 11.01
CA ASP A 290 -1.91 -13.71 11.88
C ASP A 290 -2.17 -15.08 11.25
N THR A 291 -3.30 -15.25 10.56
CA THR A 291 -3.60 -16.47 9.81
C THR A 291 -2.61 -16.68 8.65
N LEU A 292 -2.26 -15.64 7.89
CA LEU A 292 -1.22 -15.73 6.85
C LEU A 292 0.14 -16.14 7.46
N LEU A 293 0.47 -15.56 8.61
CA LEU A 293 1.73 -15.80 9.33
C LEU A 293 1.80 -17.15 10.03
N GLN A 294 0.69 -17.88 10.18
CA GLN A 294 0.75 -19.30 10.57
C GLN A 294 1.51 -20.13 9.51
N GLY A 295 1.56 -19.67 8.26
CA GLY A 295 2.30 -20.34 7.20
C GLY A 295 1.71 -21.68 6.77
N ARG A 296 0.50 -22.05 7.21
CA ARG A 296 -0.16 -23.31 6.86
C ARG A 296 -1.19 -23.09 5.77
N TRP A 297 -1.04 -23.81 4.66
CA TRP A 297 -1.82 -23.63 3.44
C TRP A 297 -2.34 -24.94 2.90
N VAL A 298 -3.47 -24.89 2.20
CA VAL A 298 -3.97 -25.91 1.30
C VAL A 298 -3.82 -25.38 -0.13
N LEU A 299 -2.85 -25.92 -0.87
CA LEU A 299 -2.51 -25.53 -2.23
C LEU A 299 -3.00 -26.62 -3.19
N ASP A 300 -4.10 -26.34 -3.90
CA ASP A 300 -4.76 -27.31 -4.80
C ASP A 300 -4.99 -28.68 -4.13
N GLY A 301 -5.53 -28.65 -2.90
CA GLY A 301 -5.83 -29.84 -2.10
C GLY A 301 -4.63 -30.48 -1.38
N ARG A 302 -3.41 -29.95 -1.56
CA ARG A 302 -2.20 -30.42 -0.86
C ARG A 302 -1.89 -29.53 0.34
N ALA A 303 -1.61 -30.14 1.50
CA ALA A 303 -1.11 -29.40 2.64
C ALA A 303 0.31 -28.88 2.35
N ALA A 304 0.55 -27.61 2.66
CA ALA A 304 1.86 -26.97 2.64
C ALA A 304 2.06 -26.23 3.96
N ASP A 305 3.23 -26.40 4.58
CA ASP A 305 3.56 -25.77 5.87
C ASP A 305 4.89 -25.03 5.76
N PHE A 306 4.79 -23.71 5.88
CA PHE A 306 5.88 -22.75 5.85
C PHE A 306 6.06 -22.08 7.22
N SER A 307 5.42 -22.57 8.29
CA SER A 307 5.49 -21.99 9.63
C SER A 307 6.92 -21.86 10.15
N ALA A 308 7.76 -22.86 9.88
CA ALA A 308 9.19 -22.83 10.23
C ALA A 308 9.95 -21.73 9.48
N GLU A 309 9.59 -21.47 8.22
CA GLU A 309 10.17 -20.38 7.42
C GLU A 309 9.77 -19.01 7.97
N VAL A 310 8.48 -18.83 8.33
CA VAL A 310 8.00 -17.59 8.97
C VAL A 310 8.71 -17.37 10.31
N ALA A 311 8.78 -18.39 11.17
CA ALA A 311 9.44 -18.29 12.46
C ALA A 311 10.95 -17.99 12.32
N ALA A 312 11.62 -18.58 11.33
CA ALA A 312 13.02 -18.30 11.04
C ALA A 312 13.22 -16.85 10.59
N LEU A 313 12.34 -16.32 9.72
CA LEU A 313 12.38 -14.92 9.28
C LEU A 313 12.09 -13.94 10.41
N GLU A 314 11.13 -14.24 11.29
CA GLU A 314 10.81 -13.41 12.46
C GLU A 314 11.99 -13.38 13.45
N GLY A 315 12.61 -14.52 13.72
CA GLY A 315 13.73 -14.65 14.66
C GLY A 315 15.09 -14.18 14.15
N ALA A 316 15.33 -14.17 12.83
CA ALA A 316 16.62 -13.79 12.26
C ALA A 316 16.91 -12.27 12.30
N GLY A 317 15.91 -11.44 12.63
CA GLY A 317 16.02 -9.98 12.48
C GLY A 317 15.93 -9.52 11.01
N SER A 318 16.25 -8.26 10.73
CA SER A 318 16.56 -7.88 9.33
C SER A 318 17.66 -8.85 8.88
N PRO A 319 17.42 -9.65 7.82
CA PRO A 319 18.34 -10.71 7.44
C PRO A 319 19.69 -10.07 7.24
N ALA A 320 20.61 -10.36 8.16
CA ALA A 320 21.99 -9.94 8.07
C ALA A 320 22.51 -10.49 6.74
N VAL A 321 22.56 -9.62 5.75
CA VAL A 321 23.23 -9.84 4.48
C VAL A 321 22.70 -11.08 3.73
N LEU A 322 21.49 -11.00 3.19
CA LEU A 322 21.41 -11.43 1.78
C LEU A 322 22.37 -10.49 1.04
N PRO A 323 23.41 -10.99 0.34
CA PRO A 323 24.31 -10.12 -0.39
C PRO A 323 23.47 -9.15 -1.21
N ALA A 324 23.87 -7.88 -1.22
CA ALA A 324 23.30 -6.90 -2.12
C ALA A 324 23.58 -7.39 -3.55
N ILE A 325 22.66 -8.17 -4.11
CA ILE A 325 22.79 -8.66 -5.46
C ILE A 325 21.96 -7.73 -6.33
N ASP A 326 22.63 -6.70 -6.85
CA ASP A 326 22.09 -5.79 -7.86
C ASP A 326 22.13 -6.40 -9.28
N LEU A 327 22.82 -7.55 -9.47
CA LEU A 327 22.94 -8.28 -10.74
C LEU A 327 22.92 -9.79 -10.51
N PRO A 328 22.22 -10.59 -11.34
CA PRO A 328 22.07 -12.03 -11.11
C PRO A 328 23.41 -12.75 -10.94
N ALA A 329 23.44 -13.71 -10.01
CA ALA A 329 24.64 -14.48 -9.72
C ALA A 329 25.05 -15.39 -10.90
N GLY A 330 24.10 -15.79 -11.74
CA GLY A 330 24.29 -16.63 -12.92
C GLY A 330 22.93 -16.91 -13.57
N LEU A 331 22.91 -17.82 -14.56
CA LEU A 331 21.64 -18.28 -15.16
C LEU A 331 20.79 -19.07 -14.16
N ASP A 332 21.42 -19.70 -13.16
CA ASP A 332 20.74 -20.44 -12.09
C ASP A 332 20.24 -19.53 -10.95
N ASP A 333 20.22 -18.21 -11.15
CA ASP A 333 19.68 -17.27 -10.16
C ASP A 333 18.17 -17.54 -9.98
N PRO A 334 17.70 -17.84 -8.77
CA PRO A 334 16.31 -18.24 -8.53
C PRO A 334 15.31 -17.16 -8.98
N TRP A 335 15.69 -15.89 -8.98
CA TRP A 335 14.80 -14.83 -9.44
C TRP A 335 14.62 -14.81 -10.96
N ILE A 336 15.62 -15.24 -11.73
CA ILE A 336 15.46 -15.45 -13.18
C ILE A 336 14.38 -16.50 -13.42
N GLY A 337 14.43 -17.62 -12.70
CA GLY A 337 13.42 -18.68 -12.79
C GLY A 337 12.00 -18.19 -12.46
N VAL A 338 11.84 -17.32 -11.46
CA VAL A 338 10.57 -16.65 -11.15
C VAL A 338 10.09 -15.82 -12.34
N GLY A 339 10.96 -14.98 -12.89
CA GLY A 339 10.65 -14.12 -14.04
C GLY A 339 10.24 -14.93 -15.27
N GLU A 340 10.95 -16.02 -15.58
CA GLU A 340 10.62 -16.94 -16.67
C GLU A 340 9.29 -17.66 -16.46
N GLY A 341 9.04 -18.16 -15.25
CA GLY A 341 7.79 -18.82 -14.87
C GLY A 341 6.59 -17.90 -15.00
N LEU A 342 6.70 -16.67 -14.46
CA LEU A 342 5.65 -15.65 -14.63
C LEU A 342 5.51 -15.23 -16.09
N SER A 343 6.60 -15.15 -16.85
CA SER A 343 6.55 -14.75 -18.26
C SER A 343 5.83 -15.79 -19.12
N THR A 344 6.11 -17.07 -18.88
CA THR A 344 5.42 -18.19 -19.53
C THR A 344 3.95 -18.22 -19.15
N LEU A 345 3.65 -18.06 -17.85
CA LEU A 345 2.28 -18.04 -17.35
C LEU A 345 1.45 -16.90 -17.99
N LEU A 346 2.00 -15.69 -18.06
CA LEU A 346 1.27 -14.51 -18.51
C LEU A 346 1.34 -14.27 -20.02
N GLY A 347 2.17 -15.04 -20.75
CA GLY A 347 2.39 -14.89 -22.19
C GLY A 347 3.09 -13.58 -22.57
N ARG A 348 3.84 -12.96 -21.65
CA ARG A 348 4.57 -11.70 -21.84
C ARG A 348 5.79 -11.63 -20.93
N PRO A 349 6.84 -10.87 -21.26
CA PRO A 349 7.94 -10.58 -20.33
C PRO A 349 7.44 -10.06 -18.97
N VAL A 350 7.95 -10.64 -17.88
CA VAL A 350 7.71 -10.21 -16.50
C VAL A 350 9.04 -10.01 -15.78
N GLY A 351 9.15 -8.88 -15.11
CA GLY A 351 10.34 -8.54 -14.33
C GLY A 351 11.55 -8.19 -15.19
N ARG A 352 12.71 -8.17 -14.54
CA ARG A 352 13.98 -7.88 -15.21
C ARG A 352 14.45 -9.07 -16.03
N GLN A 353 14.96 -8.77 -17.22
CA GLN A 353 15.50 -9.74 -18.17
C GLN A 353 16.98 -9.46 -18.40
N TYR A 354 17.80 -10.51 -18.37
CA TYR A 354 19.25 -10.37 -18.52
C TYR A 354 19.77 -11.30 -19.63
N ASP A 355 20.58 -10.77 -20.53
CA ASP A 355 21.46 -11.55 -21.42
C ASP A 355 22.81 -11.74 -20.71
N LEU A 356 23.09 -12.99 -20.32
CA LEU A 356 24.29 -13.38 -19.58
C LEU A 356 25.26 -14.12 -20.52
N GLN A 357 26.42 -13.52 -20.78
CA GLN A 357 27.45 -14.11 -21.65
C GLN A 357 28.75 -14.33 -20.89
N ARG A 358 29.34 -15.53 -20.98
CA ARG A 358 30.68 -15.81 -20.48
C ARG A 358 31.74 -15.42 -21.52
N HIS A 359 32.77 -14.69 -21.08
CA HIS A 359 33.90 -14.26 -21.91
C HIS A 359 35.21 -14.60 -21.19
N GLY A 360 35.75 -15.80 -21.45
CA GLY A 360 36.90 -16.33 -20.71
C GLY A 360 36.59 -16.50 -19.22
N ALA A 361 37.40 -15.90 -18.35
CA ALA A 361 37.17 -15.87 -16.90
C ALA A 361 36.16 -14.79 -16.45
N GLY A 362 35.76 -13.89 -17.37
CA GLY A 362 34.80 -12.82 -17.12
C GLY A 362 33.38 -13.14 -17.55
N ARG A 363 32.45 -12.25 -17.23
CA ARG A 363 31.05 -12.28 -17.69
C ARG A 363 30.59 -10.90 -18.15
N VAL A 364 29.75 -10.88 -19.16
CA VAL A 364 28.99 -9.70 -19.61
C VAL A 364 27.54 -9.92 -19.22
N ILE A 365 26.97 -8.95 -18.50
CA ILE A 365 25.56 -8.93 -18.12
C ILE A 365 24.94 -7.75 -18.86
N ARG A 366 23.94 -8.01 -19.71
CA ARG A 366 23.15 -6.97 -20.35
C ARG A 366 21.75 -7.03 -19.76
N ASP A 367 21.33 -5.94 -19.13
CA ASP A 367 19.93 -5.74 -18.82
C ASP A 367 19.20 -5.48 -20.14
N ILE A 368 18.42 -6.47 -20.58
CA ILE A 368 17.61 -6.43 -21.80
C ILE A 368 16.14 -6.25 -21.46
N THR A 369 15.83 -5.92 -20.19
CA THR A 369 14.47 -5.56 -19.77
C THR A 369 13.99 -4.48 -20.71
N GLU A 370 12.98 -4.79 -21.52
CA GLU A 370 12.34 -3.74 -22.28
C GLU A 370 11.91 -2.69 -21.26
N PRO A 371 12.38 -1.42 -21.39
CA PRO A 371 11.88 -0.38 -20.52
C PRO A 371 10.38 -0.48 -20.67
N ALA A 372 9.66 -0.74 -19.57
CA ALA A 372 8.23 -0.85 -19.72
C ALA A 372 7.84 0.39 -20.46
N ARG A 373 7.18 0.18 -21.60
CA ARG A 373 6.51 1.28 -22.25
C ARG A 373 5.69 1.84 -21.12
N ILE A 374 6.02 3.07 -20.72
CA ILE A 374 5.17 3.87 -19.88
C ILE A 374 3.96 4.04 -20.80
N HIS A 375 3.11 3.02 -20.79
CA HIS A 375 1.76 3.13 -21.23
C HIS A 375 1.27 4.15 -20.23
N GLY A 376 1.27 5.43 -20.66
CA GLY A 376 0.26 6.33 -20.17
C GLY A 376 -1.02 5.50 -20.17
N VAL A 377 -1.80 5.60 -19.11
CA VAL A 377 -3.08 4.91 -18.97
C VAL A 377 -4.10 5.47 -20.00
N ASP A 378 -3.63 5.82 -21.18
CA ASP A 378 -4.30 6.21 -22.41
C ASP A 378 -4.52 4.98 -23.32
N GLY A 379 -4.11 3.78 -22.89
CA GLY A 379 -4.45 2.51 -23.53
C GLY A 379 -5.91 2.14 -23.24
N GLY A 380 -6.80 2.42 -24.21
CA GLY A 380 -8.26 2.46 -24.02
C GLY A 380 -8.97 1.25 -23.40
N ALA A 381 -8.36 0.06 -23.29
CA ALA A 381 -8.97 -1.09 -22.62
C ALA A 381 -8.80 -1.07 -21.09
N GLU A 382 -7.59 -0.80 -20.59
CA GLU A 382 -7.31 -0.71 -19.15
C GLU A 382 -7.96 0.54 -18.55
N THR A 383 -7.92 1.67 -19.26
CA THR A 383 -8.62 2.89 -18.85
C THR A 383 -10.14 2.70 -18.83
N ALA A 384 -10.70 1.96 -19.78
CA ALA A 384 -12.12 1.66 -19.79
C ALA A 384 -12.51 0.75 -18.63
N ALA A 385 -11.68 -0.26 -18.30
CA ALA A 385 -11.88 -1.10 -17.14
C ALA A 385 -11.84 -0.29 -15.83
N LEU A 386 -10.84 0.58 -15.68
CA LEU A 386 -10.70 1.45 -14.50
C LEU A 386 -11.86 2.46 -14.36
N ARG A 387 -12.33 3.04 -15.47
CA ARG A 387 -13.51 3.93 -15.48
C ARG A 387 -14.77 3.17 -15.11
N SER A 388 -14.97 1.99 -15.71
CA SER A 388 -16.11 1.12 -15.39
C SER A 388 -16.10 0.69 -13.91
N GLU A 389 -14.92 0.49 -13.31
CA GLU A 389 -14.77 0.24 -11.88
C GLU A 389 -15.19 1.44 -11.04
N LEU A 390 -14.65 2.64 -11.33
CA LEU A 390 -14.99 3.85 -10.58
C LEU A 390 -16.50 4.11 -10.61
N ASP A 391 -17.14 3.86 -11.76
CA ASP A 391 -18.59 3.95 -11.90
C ASP A 391 -19.33 2.85 -11.10
N GLY A 392 -18.77 1.63 -11.05
CA GLY A 392 -19.30 0.53 -10.25
C GLY A 392 -19.20 0.80 -8.74
N GLN A 393 -18.06 1.28 -8.26
CA GLN A 393 -17.83 1.65 -6.86
C GLN A 393 -18.73 2.81 -6.45
N ARG A 394 -18.87 3.83 -7.30
CA ARG A 394 -19.82 4.94 -7.09
C ARG A 394 -21.26 4.42 -6.97
N ARG A 395 -21.66 3.46 -7.80
CA ARG A 395 -22.99 2.86 -7.72
C ARG A 395 -23.22 2.13 -6.40
N ILE A 396 -22.29 1.25 -6.00
CA ILE A 396 -22.39 0.51 -4.73
C ILE A 396 -22.42 1.50 -3.54
N TYR A 397 -21.60 2.54 -3.58
CA TYR A 397 -21.60 3.59 -2.57
C TYR A 397 -22.94 4.32 -2.49
N ASN A 398 -23.50 4.74 -3.62
CA ASN A 398 -24.81 5.38 -3.67
C ASN A 398 -25.92 4.45 -3.17
N GLU A 399 -25.92 3.17 -3.55
CA GLU A 399 -26.88 2.18 -3.03
C GLU A 399 -26.77 2.00 -1.51
N LEU A 400 -25.55 2.05 -0.97
CA LEU A 400 -25.35 2.00 0.48
C LEU A 400 -25.91 3.26 1.17
N LEU A 401 -25.63 4.44 0.61
CA LEU A 401 -26.18 5.71 1.12
C LEU A 401 -27.71 5.70 1.09
N ASP A 402 -28.32 5.24 0.00
CA ASP A 402 -29.77 5.11 -0.12
C ASP A 402 -30.35 4.16 0.94
N ARG A 403 -29.69 3.02 1.19
CA ARG A 403 -30.10 2.06 2.23
C ARG A 403 -29.96 2.63 3.64
N LEU A 404 -28.94 3.44 3.90
CA LEU A 404 -28.77 4.13 5.18
C LEU A 404 -29.84 5.20 5.37
N ALA A 405 -30.08 6.02 4.36
CA ALA A 405 -31.11 7.06 4.36
C ALA A 405 -32.52 6.46 4.57
N ALA A 406 -32.84 5.34 3.90
CA ALA A 406 -34.10 4.61 4.09
C ALA A 406 -34.31 4.08 5.52
N ARG A 407 -33.23 3.92 6.29
CA ARG A 407 -33.27 3.53 7.71
C ARG A 407 -33.30 4.73 8.67
N GLY A 408 -33.45 5.95 8.13
CA GLY A 408 -33.37 7.18 8.92
C GLY A 408 -31.96 7.47 9.45
N ILE A 409 -30.95 6.73 8.97
CA ILE A 409 -29.55 6.95 9.31
C ILE A 409 -29.04 7.99 8.32
N ARG A 410 -28.91 9.23 8.78
CA ARG A 410 -28.20 10.24 7.99
C ARG A 410 -26.71 9.90 8.04
N PRO A 411 -26.07 9.69 6.87
CA PRO A 411 -24.65 9.38 6.81
C PRO A 411 -23.78 10.48 7.39
#